data_AF-F2VGX8-F1
#
_entry.id   AF-F2VGX8-F1
#
_cell.length_a   1.000
_cell.length_b   1.000
_cell.length_c   1.000
_cell.angle_alpha   90.00
_cell.angle_beta   90.00
_cell.angle_gamma   90.00
#
_symmetry.space_group_name_H-M   'P 1'
#
loop_
_entity.id
_entity.type
_entity.pdbx_description
1 polymer ?
#
loop_
_entity_poly.entity_id
_entity_poly.type
_entity_poly.pdbx_seq_one_letter_code
_entity_poly.pdbx_strand_id
1 'polypeptide(L)' 'PKFLRRVDTALKNIGINERVPYNAPLIQFSSWMGGDRD' A
#
# COMPACT_ATOMS: atom_id res chain seq x y z
N PRO A 1 -6.36 -6.00 2.93
CA PRO A 1 -5.19 -6.08 3.84
C PRO A 1 -5.35 -5.10 5.02
N LYS A 2 -4.83 -5.43 6.21
CA LYS A 2 -5.07 -4.65 7.44
C LYS A 2 -4.45 -3.25 7.40
N PHE A 3 -3.28 -3.10 6.77
CA PHE A 3 -2.59 -1.82 6.63
C PHE A 3 -3.37 -0.82 5.77
N LEU A 4 -3.81 -1.21 4.55
CA LEU A 4 -4.57 -0.33 3.67
C LEU A 4 -5.89 0.18 4.30
N ARG A 5 -6.54 -0.63 5.13
CA ARG A 5 -7.72 -0.20 5.89
C ARG A 5 -7.41 0.88 6.93
N ARG A 6 -6.20 0.86 7.52
CA ARG A 6 -5.74 1.95 8.40
C ARG A 6 -5.46 3.22 7.62
N VAL A 7 -4.92 3.11 6.40
CA VAL A 7 -4.74 4.25 5.49
C VAL A 7 -6.08 4.88 5.15
N ASP A 8 -7.10 4.09 4.79
CA ASP A 8 -8.46 4.59 4.56
C ASP A 8 -9.03 5.33 5.79
N THR A 9 -8.76 4.81 6.99
CA THR A 9 -9.23 5.44 8.24
C THR A 9 -8.52 6.77 8.50
N ALA A 10 -7.21 6.83 8.24
CA ALA A 10 -6.43 8.05 8.38
C ALA A 10 -6.86 9.12 7.38
N LEU A 11 -7.14 8.74 6.13
CA LEU A 11 -7.68 9.64 5.09
C LEU A 11 -9.03 10.22 5.52
N LYS A 12 -9.91 9.39 6.07
CA LYS A 12 -11.20 9.84 6.61
C LYS A 12 -11.04 10.86 7.75
N ASN A 13 -10.04 10.66 8.61
CA ASN A 13 -9.80 11.56 9.76
C ASN A 13 -9.29 12.95 9.35
N ILE A 14 -8.70 13.10 8.15
CA ILE A 14 -8.25 14.40 7.62
C ILE A 14 -9.28 15.05 6.67
N GLY A 15 -10.49 14.48 6.58
CA GLY A 15 -11.58 15.01 5.75
C GLY A 15 -11.65 14.43 4.34
N ILE A 16 -10.82 13.44 3.99
CA ILE A 16 -10.89 12.74 2.70
C ILE A 16 -11.81 11.53 2.85
N ASN A 17 -13.01 11.59 2.28
CA ASN A 17 -13.98 10.49 2.32
C ASN A 17 -13.74 9.40 1.26
N GLU A 18 -12.82 9.63 0.33
CA GLU A 18 -12.45 8.64 -0.67
C GLU A 18 -11.49 7.59 -0.10
N ARG A 19 -11.66 6.34 -0.53
CA ARG A 19 -10.74 5.25 -0.20
C ARG A 19 -9.57 5.26 -1.17
N VAL A 20 -8.47 4.68 -0.73
CA VAL A 20 -7.36 4.41 -1.66
C VAL A 20 -7.88 3.52 -2.80
N PRO A 21 -7.60 3.86 -4.08
CA PRO A 21 -7.90 2.99 -5.20
C PRO A 21 -7.29 1.60 -5.02
N TYR A 22 -8.10 0.55 -5.19
CA TYR A 22 -7.64 -0.83 -4.97
C TYR A 22 -6.55 -1.31 -5.95
N ASN A 23 -6.42 -0.63 -7.08
CA ASN A 23 -5.41 -0.89 -8.11
C ASN A 23 -4.12 -0.07 -7.94
N ALA A 24 -4.06 0.84 -6.95
CA ALA A 24 -2.87 1.64 -6.72
C ALA A 24 -1.76 0.77 -6.07
N PRO A 25 -0.56 0.70 -6.67
CA PRO A 25 0.54 -0.09 -6.12
C PRO A 25 1.25 0.65 -4.97
N LEU A 26 0.55 0.86 -3.84
CA LEU A 26 1.08 1.61 -2.70
C LEU A 26 2.28 0.93 -2.02
N ILE A 27 2.31 -0.39 -2.02
CA ILE A 27 3.39 -1.18 -1.47
C ILE A 27 3.73 -2.22 -2.52
N GLN A 28 4.98 -2.19 -2.97
CA GLN A 28 5.53 -3.18 -3.88
C GLN A 28 6.73 -3.82 -3.19
N PHE A 29 6.89 -5.11 -3.43
CA PHE A 29 8.04 -5.87 -2.97
C PHE A 29 8.81 -6.34 -4.19
N SER A 30 10.12 -6.19 -4.14
CA SER A 30 11.06 -6.86 -5.01
C SER A 30 11.76 -7.97 -4.23
N SER A 31 12.43 -8.86 -4.94
CA SER A 31 13.23 -9.95 -4.35
C SER A 31 14.56 -10.04 -5.08
N TRP A 32 15.61 -10.34 -4.34
CA TRP A 32 16.93 -10.69 -4.87
C TRP A 32 17.19 -12.19 -4.91
N MET A 33 16.30 -13.02 -4.37
CA MET A 33 16.47 -14.47 -4.36
C MET A 33 16.55 -15.02 -5.80
N GLY A 34 17.73 -15.54 -6.16
CA GLY A 34 18.01 -16.17 -7.45
C GLY A 34 18.49 -15.23 -8.56
N GLY A 35 18.38 -13.91 -8.36
CA GLY A 35 18.85 -12.89 -9.29
C GLY A 35 20.22 -12.31 -8.93
N ASP A 36 20.49 -12.16 -7.63
CA ASP A 36 21.79 -11.69 -7.15
C ASP A 36 22.82 -12.82 -7.19
N ARG A 37 23.90 -12.62 -7.95
CA ARG A 37 24.97 -13.59 -8.24
C ARG A 37 26.36 -12.99 -7.97
N ASP A 38 26.40 -11.81 -7.38
CA ASP A 38 27.62 -11.09 -6.99
C ASP A 38 28.22 -11.65 -5.69
#